data_AF-A0A925AHP3-F1
#
_entry.id   AF-A0A925AHP3-F1
#
_cell.length_a   1.000
_cell.length_b   1.000
_cell.length_c   1.000
_cell.angle_alpha   90.00
_cell.angle_beta   90.00
_cell.angle_gamma   90.00
#
_symmetry.space_group_name_H-M   'P 1'
#
loop_
_entity.id
_entity.type
_entity.pdbx_description
1 polymer ?
#
loop_
_entity_poly.entity_id
_entity_poly.type
_entity_poly.pdbx_seq_one_letter_code
_entity_poly.pdbx_strand_id
1 'polypeptide(L)'
;MTNHKISVSEALQKLESGESVSNYSIDFNRIKVEALDVMKLSKGGIVVPEAVIYYGDDDIVYDEDFEGDWVRVNAPANSKQTEVKIILQDDISQWVESNHVQLDHLIEKLLDGFYRAQKMVREKS
;
A
#
# COMPACT_ATOMS: atom_id res chain seq x y z
N MET A 1 16.36 11.70 -30.65
CA MET A 1 15.83 10.52 -29.94
C MET A 1 14.59 10.06 -30.68
N THR A 2 14.59 8.84 -31.22
CA THR A 2 13.49 8.31 -32.03
C THR A 2 12.34 7.89 -31.11
N ASN A 3 11.38 8.78 -30.92
CA ASN A 3 10.19 8.51 -30.13
C ASN A 3 9.23 7.69 -31.00
N HIS A 4 9.25 6.36 -30.82
CA HIS A 4 8.43 5.46 -31.63
C HIS A 4 7.00 5.52 -31.13
N LYS A 5 6.03 5.70 -32.04
CA LYS A 5 4.62 5.71 -31.68
C LYS A 5 4.10 4.28 -31.56
N ILE A 6 3.38 3.99 -30.48
CA ILE A 6 2.68 2.71 -30.27
C ILE A 6 1.26 2.96 -29.80
N SER A 7 0.40 1.97 -29.99
CA SER A 7 -0.94 1.96 -29.40
C SER A 7 -0.91 1.59 -27.91
N VAL A 8 -2.01 1.87 -27.20
CA VAL A 8 -2.20 1.45 -25.80
C VAL A 8 -2.11 -0.07 -25.66
N SER A 9 -2.79 -0.82 -26.52
CA SER A 9 -2.80 -2.28 -26.45
C SER A 9 -1.40 -2.88 -26.66
N GLU A 10 -0.63 -2.34 -27.60
CA GLU A 10 0.77 -2.78 -27.83
C GLU A 10 1.67 -2.43 -26.64
N ALA A 11 1.49 -1.26 -26.04
CA ALA A 11 2.25 -0.85 -24.86
C ALA A 11 1.99 -1.78 -23.67
N LEU A 12 0.71 -2.12 -23.43
CA LEU A 12 0.31 -3.04 -22.38
C LEU A 12 0.86 -4.45 -22.63
N GLN A 13 0.74 -4.97 -23.86
CA GLN A 13 1.28 -6.28 -24.22
C GLN A 13 2.79 -6.36 -24.01
N LYS A 14 3.53 -5.29 -24.38
CA LYS A 14 4.98 -5.20 -24.13
C LYS A 14 5.30 -5.22 -22.65
N LEU A 15 4.57 -4.44 -21.85
CA LEU A 15 4.74 -4.43 -20.40
C LEU A 15 4.44 -5.79 -19.76
N GLU A 16 3.41 -6.50 -20.23
CA GLU A 16 3.08 -7.86 -19.78
C GLU A 16 4.17 -8.88 -20.14
N SER A 17 4.82 -8.71 -21.30
CA SER A 17 5.97 -9.51 -21.71
C SER A 17 7.30 -9.14 -21.02
N GLY A 18 7.30 -8.11 -20.16
CA GLY A 18 8.48 -7.63 -19.45
C GLY A 18 9.40 -6.71 -20.28
N GLU A 19 8.97 -6.27 -21.46
CA GLU A 19 9.70 -5.33 -22.31
C GLU A 19 9.57 -3.89 -21.80
N SER A 20 10.61 -3.08 -22.02
CA SER A 20 10.56 -1.64 -21.69
C SER A 20 9.85 -0.85 -22.77
N VAL A 21 8.92 0.03 -22.35
CA VAL A 21 8.20 0.95 -23.23
C VAL A 21 8.70 2.40 -23.13
N SER A 22 9.82 2.64 -22.44
CA SER A 22 10.37 3.97 -22.13
C SER A 22 10.76 4.82 -23.36
N ASN A 23 11.05 4.18 -24.50
CA ASN A 23 11.41 4.85 -25.76
C ASN A 23 10.20 5.10 -26.67
N TYR A 24 8.99 4.84 -26.18
CA TYR A 24 7.76 4.92 -26.95
C TYR A 24 6.82 6.01 -26.41
N SER A 25 5.95 6.49 -27.30
CA SER A 25 4.93 7.49 -26.97
C SER A 25 3.59 7.10 -27.59
N ILE A 26 2.52 7.42 -26.89
CA ILE A 26 1.14 7.13 -27.30
C ILE A 26 0.45 8.47 -27.59
N ASP A 27 -0.33 8.53 -28.67
CA ASP A 27 -1.18 9.68 -28.99
C ASP A 27 -2.55 9.49 -28.35
N PHE A 28 -2.86 10.31 -27.34
CA PHE A 28 -4.10 10.20 -26.56
C PHE A 28 -5.26 11.05 -27.11
N ASN A 29 -5.08 11.78 -28.21
CA ASN A 29 -6.07 12.79 -28.66
C ASN A 29 -7.48 12.24 -28.99
N ARG A 30 -7.60 10.94 -29.28
CA ARG A 30 -8.86 10.31 -29.72
C ARG A 30 -9.16 8.97 -29.05
N ILE A 31 -8.48 8.67 -27.95
CA ILE A 31 -8.64 7.41 -27.23
C ILE A 31 -8.96 7.70 -25.78
N LYS A 32 -9.72 6.80 -25.18
CA LYS A 32 -9.89 6.74 -23.72
C LYS A 32 -9.14 5.52 -23.21
N VAL A 33 -8.59 5.62 -22.00
CA VAL A 33 -7.83 4.55 -21.37
C VAL A 33 -8.44 4.22 -20.01
N GLU A 34 -8.62 2.95 -19.73
CA GLU A 34 -9.20 2.49 -18.48
C GLU A 34 -8.22 2.74 -17.32
N ALA A 35 -8.73 3.13 -16.15
CA ALA A 35 -7.92 3.54 -15.01
C ALA A 35 -6.88 2.48 -14.59
N LEU A 36 -7.24 1.19 -14.62
CA LEU A 36 -6.30 0.11 -14.27
C LEU A 36 -5.14 0.01 -15.27
N ASP A 37 -5.42 0.17 -16.56
CA ASP A 37 -4.39 0.17 -17.59
C ASP A 37 -3.48 1.40 -17.50
N VAL A 38 -4.00 2.54 -17.07
CA VAL A 38 -3.18 3.73 -16.77
C VAL A 38 -2.14 3.43 -15.68
N MET A 39 -2.51 2.68 -14.64
CA MET A 39 -1.56 2.28 -13.59
C MET A 39 -0.43 1.42 -14.14
N LYS A 40 -0.73 0.49 -15.06
CA LYS A 40 0.27 -0.35 -15.73
C LYS A 40 1.20 0.50 -16.61
N LEU A 41 0.64 1.40 -17.42
CA LEU A 41 1.41 2.31 -18.30
C LEU A 41 2.32 3.24 -17.50
N SER A 42 1.83 3.78 -16.39
CA SER A 42 2.59 4.65 -15.49
C SER A 42 3.79 3.92 -14.87
N LYS A 43 3.60 2.67 -14.44
CA LYS A 43 4.71 1.80 -13.99
C LYS A 43 5.76 1.58 -15.08
N GLY A 44 5.33 1.54 -16.34
CA GLY A 44 6.16 1.47 -17.54
C GLY A 44 6.84 2.77 -17.96
N GLY A 45 6.55 3.90 -17.29
CA GLY A 45 7.08 5.22 -17.60
C GLY A 45 6.29 6.01 -18.64
N ILE A 46 5.12 5.54 -19.07
CA ILE A 46 4.24 6.29 -19.97
C ILE A 46 3.25 7.12 -19.14
N VAL A 47 3.30 8.44 -19.34
CA VAL A 47 2.40 9.39 -18.68
C VAL A 47 1.12 9.51 -19.50
N VAL A 48 -0.02 9.19 -18.89
CA VAL A 48 -1.35 9.33 -19.49
C VAL A 48 -2.02 10.61 -18.98
N PRO A 49 -2.55 11.49 -19.85
CA PRO A 49 -3.30 12.67 -19.41
C PRO A 49 -4.60 12.29 -18.68
N GLU A 50 -4.92 12.99 -17.59
CA GLU A 50 -6.13 12.71 -16.80
C GLU A 50 -7.44 12.79 -17.62
N ALA A 51 -7.51 13.73 -18.56
CA ALA A 51 -8.70 13.97 -19.38
C ALA A 51 -9.11 12.78 -20.28
N VAL A 52 -8.23 11.80 -20.47
CA VAL A 52 -8.51 10.61 -21.30
C VAL A 52 -8.75 9.35 -20.47
N ILE A 53 -8.66 9.45 -19.15
CA ILE A 53 -8.89 8.32 -18.23
C ILE A 53 -10.39 8.11 -18.05
N TYR A 54 -10.85 6.87 -18.12
CA TYR A 54 -12.19 6.48 -17.70
C TYR A 54 -12.13 5.34 -16.68
N TYR A 55 -13.18 5.23 -15.87
CA TYR A 55 -13.35 4.16 -14.90
C TYR A 55 -14.43 3.24 -15.47
N GLY A 56 -14.08 1.96 -15.70
CA GLY A 56 -15.06 0.95 -16.07
C GLY A 56 -15.86 0.55 -14.84
N ASP A 57 -17.13 0.96 -14.79
CA ASP A 57 -18.08 0.58 -13.76
C ASP A 57 -19.09 -0.47 -14.25
N ASP A 58 -18.89 -1.02 -15.46
CA ASP A 58 -19.77 -2.02 -16.07
C ASP A 58 -19.91 -3.30 -15.22
N ASP A 59 -18.86 -3.65 -14.46
CA ASP A 59 -18.86 -4.80 -13.53
C ASP A 59 -19.26 -4.42 -12.09
N ILE A 60 -19.54 -3.14 -11.82
CA ILE A 60 -20.02 -2.68 -10.51
C ILE A 60 -21.53 -2.88 -10.46
N VAL A 61 -21.95 -3.99 -9.87
CA VAL A 61 -23.37 -4.29 -9.64
C VAL A 61 -23.77 -3.74 -8.28
N TYR A 62 -24.93 -3.07 -8.23
CA TYR A 62 -25.56 -2.73 -6.96
C TYR A 62 -25.99 -4.01 -6.25
N ASP A 63 -25.36 -4.29 -5.12
CA ASP A 63 -25.72 -5.41 -4.26
C ASP A 63 -26.89 -4.97 -3.35
N GLU A 64 -28.11 -5.37 -3.71
CA GLU A 64 -29.32 -5.08 -2.92
C GLU A 64 -29.28 -5.77 -1.54
N ASP A 65 -28.51 -6.84 -1.38
CA ASP A 65 -28.32 -7.56 -0.11
C ASP A 65 -27.23 -6.93 0.77
N PHE A 66 -26.50 -5.93 0.27
CA PHE A 66 -25.54 -5.17 1.07
C PHE A 66 -26.26 -4.21 2.04
N GLU A 67 -26.64 -4.75 3.21
CA GLU A 67 -27.10 -3.96 4.35
C GLU A 67 -25.91 -3.57 5.25
N GLY A 68 -25.36 -2.38 5.03
CA GLY A 68 -24.26 -1.85 5.83
C GLY A 68 -24.43 -0.37 6.14
N ASP A 69 -24.62 -0.02 7.41
CA ASP A 69 -24.51 1.36 7.86
C ASP A 69 -23.04 1.76 8.02
N TRP A 70 -22.73 3.02 7.72
CA TRP A 70 -21.42 3.59 8.05
C TRP A 70 -21.21 3.56 9.57
N VAL A 71 -20.46 2.56 10.05
CA VAL A 71 -20.09 2.49 11.46
C VAL A 71 -18.89 3.41 11.69
N ARG A 72 -19.05 4.34 12.63
CA ARG A 72 -17.92 5.11 13.12
C ARG A 72 -16.94 4.16 13.80
N VAL A 73 -15.74 4.03 13.24
CA VAL A 73 -14.64 3.35 13.94
C VAL A 73 -14.36 4.17 15.20
N ASN A 74 -14.73 3.62 16.36
CA ASN A 74 -14.42 4.19 17.67
C ASN A 74 -12.93 3.96 17.97
N ALA A 75 -12.04 4.50 17.14
CA ALA A 75 -10.69 4.76 17.57
C ALA A 75 -10.78 5.92 18.57
N PRO A 76 -10.36 5.75 19.85
CA PRO A 76 -10.35 6.86 20.77
C PRO A 76 -9.48 7.96 20.17
N ALA A 77 -10.07 9.12 19.90
CA ALA A 77 -9.41 10.27 19.25
C ALA A 77 -8.20 10.84 20.03
N ASN A 78 -7.81 10.21 21.14
CA ASN A 78 -6.74 10.60 22.05
C ASN A 78 -5.91 9.40 22.56
N SER A 79 -5.86 8.25 21.87
CA SER A 79 -4.76 7.33 22.15
C SER A 79 -3.47 8.03 21.71
N LYS A 80 -2.66 8.46 22.69
CA LYS A 80 -1.29 8.92 22.43
C LYS A 80 -0.49 7.72 21.94
N GLN A 81 -0.61 7.41 20.66
CA GLN A 81 0.19 6.39 20.01
C GLN A 81 1.60 6.96 19.85
N THR A 82 2.57 6.18 20.33
CA THR A 82 3.98 6.50 20.17
C THR A 82 4.54 5.50 19.18
N GLU A 83 5.04 5.98 18.06
CA GLU A 83 5.73 5.14 17.09
C GLU A 83 7.16 4.89 17.55
N VAL A 84 7.58 3.63 17.54
CA VAL A 84 8.94 3.22 17.91
C VAL A 84 9.53 2.42 16.76
N LYS A 85 10.67 2.89 16.23
CA LYS A 85 11.45 2.16 15.24
C LYS A 85 12.57 1.40 15.93
N ILE A 86 12.58 0.09 15.77
CA ILE A 86 13.60 -0.81 16.34
C ILE A 86 14.27 -1.54 15.19
N ILE A 87 15.59 -1.65 15.24
CA ILE A 87 16.38 -2.48 14.33
C ILE A 87 16.70 -3.76 15.10
N LEU A 88 16.27 -4.90 14.57
CA LEU A 88 16.54 -6.21 15.13
C LEU A 88 17.78 -6.81 14.47
N GLN A 89 18.54 -7.61 15.24
CA GLN A 89 19.60 -8.45 14.70
C GLN A 89 18.98 -9.64 13.95
N ASP A 90 19.72 -10.20 12.98
CA ASP A 90 19.19 -11.20 12.04
C ASP A 90 18.65 -12.46 12.75
N ASP A 91 19.32 -12.93 13.80
CA ASP A 91 18.91 -14.07 14.60
C ASP A 91 17.59 -13.82 15.36
N ILE A 92 17.43 -12.61 15.91
CA ILE A 92 16.21 -12.18 16.61
C ILE A 92 15.06 -12.04 15.61
N SER A 93 15.30 -11.45 14.43
CA SER A 93 14.29 -11.33 13.38
C SER A 93 13.78 -12.71 12.94
N GLN A 94 14.68 -13.64 12.67
CA GLN A 94 14.32 -15.02 12.30
C GLN A 94 13.52 -15.72 13.39
N TRP A 95 13.88 -15.52 14.65
CA TRP A 95 13.14 -16.07 15.78
C TRP A 95 11.72 -15.48 15.90
N VAL A 96 11.56 -14.16 15.74
CA VAL A 96 10.25 -13.46 15.76
C VAL A 96 9.34 -14.02 14.66
N GLU A 97 9.86 -14.15 13.44
CA GLU A 97 9.12 -14.68 12.31
C GLU A 97 8.73 -16.15 12.52
N SER A 98 9.68 -17.00 12.92
CA SER A 98 9.45 -18.44 13.10
C SER A 98 8.43 -18.75 14.19
N ASN A 99 8.39 -17.92 15.24
CA ASN A 99 7.50 -18.13 16.39
C ASN A 99 6.21 -17.30 16.30
N HIS A 100 5.97 -16.61 15.19
CA HIS A 100 4.78 -15.76 14.97
C HIS A 100 4.57 -14.75 16.11
N VAL A 101 5.66 -14.14 16.57
CA VAL A 101 5.64 -13.24 17.72
C VAL A 101 4.97 -11.92 17.34
N GLN A 102 3.95 -11.53 18.10
CA GLN A 102 3.35 -10.20 18.02
C GLN A 102 4.27 -9.18 18.68
N LEU A 103 5.19 -8.62 17.89
CA LEU A 103 6.28 -7.77 18.37
C LEU A 103 5.77 -6.49 19.03
N ASP A 104 4.71 -5.90 18.49
CA ASP A 104 3.97 -4.78 19.06
C ASP A 104 3.49 -5.09 20.48
N HIS A 105 2.79 -6.20 20.66
CA HIS A 105 2.28 -6.61 21.97
C HIS A 105 3.41 -6.91 22.96
N LEU A 106 4.48 -7.57 22.49
CA LEU A 106 5.64 -7.88 23.30
C LEU A 106 6.31 -6.61 23.84
N ILE A 107 6.56 -5.62 22.97
CA ILE A 107 7.20 -4.36 23.35
C ILE A 107 6.33 -3.60 24.35
N GLU A 108 5.01 -3.54 24.16
CA GLU A 108 4.09 -2.92 25.11
C GLU A 108 4.18 -3.55 26.50
N LYS A 109 4.18 -4.89 26.58
CA LYS A 109 4.29 -5.62 27.84
C LYS A 109 5.64 -5.44 28.51
N LEU A 110 6.72 -5.41 27.73
CA LEU A 110 8.07 -5.17 28.24
C LEU A 110 8.19 -3.76 28.84
N LEU A 111 7.66 -2.75 28.17
CA LEU A 111 7.66 -1.37 28.67
C LEU A 111 6.84 -1.23 29.96
N ASP A 112 5.64 -1.80 30.02
CA ASP A 112 4.80 -1.80 31.23
C ASP A 112 5.48 -2.53 32.40
N GLY A 113 6.03 -3.73 32.14
CA GLY A 113 6.75 -4.52 33.13
C GLY A 113 7.98 -3.78 33.68
N PHE A 114 8.79 -3.21 32.79
CA PHE A 114 9.97 -2.43 33.17
C PHE A 114 9.60 -1.22 34.03
N TYR A 115 8.58 -0.46 33.63
CA TYR A 115 8.09 0.69 34.39
C TYR A 115 7.63 0.31 35.80
N ARG A 116 6.84 -0.76 35.93
CA ARG A 116 6.35 -1.25 37.24
C ARG A 116 7.50 -1.68 38.14
N ALA A 117 8.47 -2.41 37.59
CA ALA A 117 9.64 -2.86 38.35
C ALA A 117 10.44 -1.66 38.90
N GLN A 118 10.70 -0.66 38.07
CA GLN A 118 11.39 0.57 38.49
C GLN A 118 10.63 1.33 39.58
N LYS A 119 9.30 1.43 39.44
CA LYS A 119 8.45 2.07 40.44
C LYS A 119 8.50 1.35 41.79
N MET A 120 8.43 0.02 41.80
CA MET A 120 8.51 -0.79 43.03
C MET A 120 9.85 -0.67 43.74
N VAL A 121 10.95 -0.53 42.98
CA VAL A 121 12.29 -0.31 43.55
C VAL A 121 12.38 1.08 44.20
N ARG A 122 11.80 2.10 43.55
CA ARG A 122 11.81 3.49 44.05
C ARG A 122 10.93 3.70 45.29
N GLU A 123 9.85 2.94 45.43
CA GLU A 123 8.98 2.99 46.62
C GLU A 123 9.56 2.23 47.84
N LYS A 124 10.64 1.47 47.65
CA LYS A 124 11.34 0.71 48.70
C LYS A 124 12.66 1.36 49.16
N SER A 125 13.11 2.45 48.52
CA SER A 125 14.21 3.32 48.98
C SER A 125 13.65 4.54 49.68
#